data_AF-A0A482VFA4-F1
#
_entry.id   AF-A0A482VFA4-F1
#
_cell.length_a   1.000
_cell.length_b   1.000
_cell.length_c   1.000
_cell.angle_alpha   90.00
_cell.angle_beta   90.00
_cell.angle_gamma   90.00
#
_symmetry.space_group_name_H-M   'P 1'
#
loop_
_entity.id
_entity.type
_entity.pdbx_description
1 polymer ?
#
loop_
_entity_poly.entity_id
_entity_poly.type
_entity_poly.pdbx_seq_one_letter_code
_entity_poly.pdbx_strand_id
1 'polypeptide(L)'
;VDVREDEEQKIKFQEIIDLLVAAGYFRARIKGLSPFDKVVGGMTWCIESCNIDVDVDLLFQENSTIGQKIALTEKIVVTLPKMKCPHLIEPHQIQGLDFIHIFPVIQ
;
A
#
# COMPACT_ATOMS: atom_id res chain seq x y z
N VAL A 1 6.42 -9.50 -20.54
CA VAL A 1 5.43 -8.56 -19.99
C VAL A 1 4.93 -7.73 -21.15
N ASP A 2 3.61 -7.71 -21.37
CA ASP A 2 2.95 -7.03 -22.51
C ASP A 2 2.96 -5.51 -22.25
N VAL A 3 3.28 -4.70 -23.26
CA VAL A 3 3.35 -3.22 -23.15
C VAL A 3 2.07 -2.63 -22.55
N ARG A 4 0.92 -3.26 -22.82
CA ARG A 4 -0.38 -2.83 -22.27
C ARG A 4 -0.49 -3.00 -20.76
N GLU A 5 0.08 -4.06 -20.22
CA GLU A 5 0.08 -4.35 -18.78
C GLU A 5 0.95 -3.33 -18.03
N ASP A 6 2.10 -2.96 -18.60
CA ASP A 6 2.98 -1.92 -18.03
C ASP A 6 2.32 -0.53 -18.01
N GLU A 7 1.48 -0.20 -19.00
CA GLU A 7 0.70 1.04 -18.99
C GLU A 7 -0.39 1.02 -17.93
N GLU A 8 -1.11 -0.09 -17.81
CA GLU A 8 -2.16 -0.26 -16.80
C GLU A 8 -1.59 -0.14 -15.37
N GLN A 9 -0.44 -0.77 -15.10
CA GLN A 9 0.25 -0.66 -13.81
C GLN A 9 0.57 0.81 -13.46
N LYS A 10 1.01 1.62 -14.43
CA LYS A 10 1.29 3.05 -14.21
C LYS A 10 0.02 3.86 -13.95
N ILE A 11 -1.06 3.57 -14.67
CA ILE A 11 -2.36 4.21 -14.45
C ILE A 11 -2.85 3.91 -13.03
N LYS A 12 -2.86 2.62 -12.65
CA LYS A 12 -3.27 2.19 -11.31
C LYS A 12 -2.41 2.77 -10.21
N PHE A 13 -1.09 2.84 -10.43
CA PHE A 13 -0.22 3.54 -9.49
C PHE A 13 -0.63 4.99 -9.29
N GLN A 14 -0.89 5.74 -10.37
CA GLN A 14 -1.28 7.14 -10.25
C GLN A 14 -2.63 7.31 -9.56
N GLU A 15 -3.61 6.44 -9.84
CA GLU A 15 -4.90 6.43 -9.15
C GLU A 15 -4.75 6.15 -7.65
N ILE A 16 -3.88 5.20 -7.26
CA ILE A 16 -3.54 4.94 -5.85
C ILE A 16 -2.99 6.22 -5.19
N ILE A 17 -2.04 6.91 -5.84
CA ILE A 17 -1.46 8.15 -5.30
C ILE A 17 -2.53 9.22 -5.09
N ASP A 18 -3.44 9.39 -6.04
CA ASP A 18 -4.49 10.41 -5.96
C ASP A 18 -5.49 10.09 -4.84
N LEU A 19 -5.87 8.82 -4.65
CA LEU A 19 -6.70 8.38 -3.52
C LEU A 19 -6.03 8.61 -2.16
N LEU A 20 -4.75 8.23 -2.03
CA LEU A 20 -3.98 8.45 -0.80
C LEU A 20 -3.89 9.94 -0.45
N VAL A 21 -3.67 10.81 -1.44
CA VAL A 21 -3.65 12.26 -1.24
C VAL A 21 -5.02 12.78 -0.83
N ALA A 22 -6.10 12.30 -1.46
CA ALA A 22 -7.47 12.68 -1.10
C ALA A 22 -7.82 12.25 0.34
N ALA A 23 -7.28 11.12 0.81
CA ALA A 23 -7.39 10.65 2.19
C ALA A 23 -6.49 11.39 3.19
N GLY A 24 -5.68 12.36 2.74
CA GLY A 24 -4.81 13.18 3.58
C GLY A 24 -3.35 12.70 3.69
N TYR A 25 -2.97 11.61 3.02
CA TYR A 25 -1.59 11.14 2.98
C TYR A 25 -0.77 11.85 1.88
N PHE A 26 -0.38 13.10 2.14
CA PHE A 26 0.33 13.93 1.16
C PHE A 26 1.74 13.43 0.80
N ARG A 27 2.35 12.58 1.64
CA ARG A 27 3.70 12.01 1.39
C ARG A 27 3.76 11.18 0.10
N ALA A 28 2.63 10.65 -0.37
CA ALA A 28 2.52 9.97 -1.65
C ALA A 28 3.04 10.82 -2.85
N ARG A 29 3.02 12.15 -2.75
CA ARG A 29 3.51 13.05 -3.82
C ARG A 29 4.99 13.44 -3.71
N ILE A 30 5.69 13.06 -2.63
CA ILE A 30 7.11 13.40 -2.47
C ILE A 30 7.91 12.83 -3.65
N LYS A 31 8.68 13.70 -4.30
CA LYS A 31 9.60 13.31 -5.37
C LYS A 31 10.81 12.62 -4.75
N GLY A 32 11.23 11.49 -5.32
CA GLY A 32 12.34 10.69 -4.80
C GLY A 32 11.94 9.59 -3.81
N LEU A 33 10.69 9.58 -3.32
CA LEU A 33 10.18 8.45 -2.55
C LEU A 33 9.88 7.27 -3.48
N SER A 34 10.29 6.05 -3.07
CA SER A 34 10.06 4.86 -3.88
C SER A 34 8.55 4.55 -4.00
N PRO A 35 8.10 3.90 -5.10
CA PRO A 35 6.69 3.50 -5.21
C PRO A 35 6.23 2.63 -4.03
N PHE A 36 7.10 1.73 -3.56
CA PHE A 36 6.84 0.91 -2.37
C PHE A 36 6.56 1.78 -1.15
N ASP A 37 7.46 2.72 -0.83
CA ASP A 37 7.33 3.56 0.37
C ASP A 37 6.10 4.47 0.29
N LYS A 38 5.72 4.93 -0.91
CA LYS A 38 4.49 5.70 -1.13
C LYS A 38 3.25 4.87 -0.82
N VAL A 39 3.17 3.68 -1.38
CA VAL A 39 1.99 2.80 -1.24
C VAL A 39 1.91 2.23 0.16
N VAL A 40 2.97 1.61 0.66
CA VAL A 40 2.98 0.95 1.98
C VAL A 40 2.82 1.96 3.10
N GLY A 41 3.51 3.10 3.04
CA GLY A 41 3.30 4.18 4.00
C GLY A 41 1.86 4.72 3.96
N GLY A 42 1.24 4.80 2.77
CA GLY A 42 -0.16 5.18 2.62
C GLY A 42 -1.14 4.15 3.18
N MET A 43 -0.90 2.85 2.94
CA MET A 43 -1.68 1.76 3.51
C MET A 43 -1.63 1.78 5.04
N THR A 44 -0.43 1.89 5.62
CA THR A 44 -0.24 2.01 7.08
C THR A 44 -1.00 3.23 7.61
N TRP A 45 -0.86 4.39 6.97
CA TRP A 45 -1.58 5.60 7.35
C TRP A 45 -3.10 5.41 7.35
N CYS A 46 -3.66 4.81 6.31
CA CYS A 46 -5.09 4.55 6.23
C CYS A 46 -5.56 3.61 7.34
N ILE A 47 -4.81 2.54 7.62
CA ILE A 47 -5.11 1.58 8.69
C ILE A 47 -5.15 2.29 10.06
N GLU A 48 -4.12 3.07 10.37
CA GLU A 48 -4.03 3.85 11.62
C GLU A 48 -5.15 4.89 11.71
N SER A 49 -5.49 5.53 10.59
CA SER A 49 -6.53 6.56 10.52
C SER A 49 -7.94 6.02 10.72
N CYS A 50 -8.19 4.72 10.46
CA CYS A 50 -9.49 4.10 10.67
C CYS A 50 -9.87 3.94 12.16
N ASN A 51 -8.94 4.19 13.09
CA ASN A 51 -9.17 4.11 14.55
C ASN A 51 -9.83 2.79 15.00
N ILE A 52 -9.51 1.71 14.28
CA ILE A 52 -9.91 0.36 14.66
C ILE A 52 -8.84 -0.14 15.63
N ASP A 53 -9.27 -0.75 16.73
CA ASP A 53 -8.38 -1.40 17.71
C ASP A 53 -7.77 -2.65 17.06
N VAL A 54 -6.76 -2.42 16.22
CA VAL A 54 -5.96 -3.46 15.62
C VAL A 54 -4.72 -3.58 16.50
N ASP A 55 -4.60 -4.71 17.20
CA ASP A 55 -3.40 -5.11 17.95
C ASP A 55 -2.24 -5.48 17.00
N VAL A 56 -1.87 -4.55 16.12
CA VAL A 56 -0.81 -4.67 15.13
C VAL A 56 -0.09 -3.33 15.06
N ASP A 57 1.09 -3.28 15.66
CA ASP A 57 2.00 -2.14 15.51
C ASP A 57 2.60 -2.15 14.09
N LEU A 58 2.12 -1.22 13.26
CA LEU A 58 2.57 -1.01 11.88
C LEU A 58 3.68 0.06 11.85
N LEU A 59 4.86 -0.30 12.33
CA LEU A 59 6.02 0.57 12.22
C LEU A 59 6.51 0.66 10.77
N PHE A 60 6.14 1.75 10.08
CA PHE A 60 6.70 2.08 8.77
C PHE A 60 7.98 2.93 8.93
N GLN A 61 9.05 2.50 8.26
CA GLN A 61 10.31 3.24 8.17
C GLN A 61 10.79 3.27 6.71
N GLU A 62 11.14 4.45 6.23
CA GLU A 62 11.75 4.62 4.91
C GLU A 62 13.14 3.97 4.90
N ASN A 63 13.53 3.37 3.77
CA ASN A 63 14.80 2.63 3.61
C ASN A 63 14.96 1.38 4.52
N SER A 64 13.84 0.79 4.95
CA SER A 64 13.83 -0.50 5.66
C SER A 64 14.53 -1.63 4.89
N THR A 65 15.11 -2.57 5.63
CA THR A 65 15.66 -3.82 5.07
C THR A 65 14.57 -4.63 4.36
N ILE A 66 14.96 -5.51 3.43
CA ILE A 66 14.00 -6.35 2.71
C ILE A 66 13.15 -7.21 3.65
N GLY A 67 13.74 -7.74 4.73
CA GLY A 67 13.02 -8.53 5.74
C GLY A 67 11.97 -7.70 6.49
N GLN A 68 12.28 -6.44 6.81
CA GLN A 68 11.31 -5.53 7.43
C GLN A 68 10.17 -5.16 6.48
N LYS A 69 10.47 -4.93 5.19
CA LYS A 69 9.46 -4.69 4.16
C LYS A 69 8.51 -5.88 4.03
N ILE A 70 9.05 -7.09 3.99
CA ILE A 70 8.27 -8.33 3.95
C ILE A 70 7.34 -8.43 5.17
N ALA A 71 7.91 -8.35 6.38
CA ALA A 71 7.15 -8.45 7.61
C ALA A 71 6.05 -7.38 7.71
N LEU A 72 6.30 -6.17 7.23
CA LEU A 72 5.29 -5.10 7.21
C LEU A 72 4.14 -5.42 6.26
N THR A 73 4.44 -5.91 5.04
CA THR A 73 3.39 -6.30 4.09
C THR A 73 2.53 -7.46 4.59
N GLU A 74 3.12 -8.44 5.29
CA GLU A 74 2.36 -9.52 5.93
C GLU A 74 1.39 -9.00 7.00
N LYS A 75 1.87 -8.10 7.87
CA LYS A 75 1.02 -7.45 8.88
C LYS A 75 -0.14 -6.67 8.27
N ILE A 76 0.11 -5.93 7.18
CA ILE A 76 -0.94 -5.19 6.45
C ILE A 76 -2.01 -6.17 5.95
N VAL A 77 -1.61 -7.24 5.26
CA VAL A 77 -2.53 -8.24 4.71
C VAL A 77 -3.40 -8.89 5.80
N VAL A 78 -2.84 -9.20 6.95
CA VAL A 78 -3.59 -9.77 8.10
C VAL A 78 -4.54 -8.75 8.72
N THR A 79 -4.28 -7.45 8.57
CA THR A 79 -5.08 -6.37 9.15
C THR A 79 -6.30 -6.02 8.31
N LEU A 80 -6.20 -6.07 6.98
CA LEU A 80 -7.28 -5.68 6.06
C LEU A 80 -8.63 -6.39 6.35
N PRO A 81 -8.69 -7.72 6.61
CA PRO A 81 -9.94 -8.39 6.95
C PRO A 81 -10.55 -7.91 8.27
N LYS A 82 -9.72 -7.55 9.26
CA LYS A 82 -10.18 -7.01 10.55
C LYS A 82 -10.87 -5.65 10.36
N MET A 83 -10.48 -4.92 9.33
CA MET A 83 -11.10 -3.67 8.90
C MET A 83 -12.31 -3.86 7.98
N LYS A 84 -12.73 -5.11 7.73
CA LYS A 84 -13.80 -5.47 6.79
C LYS A 84 -13.52 -5.04 5.34
N CYS A 85 -12.24 -4.95 4.95
CA CYS A 85 -11.88 -4.75 3.54
C CYS A 85 -12.41 -5.94 2.71
N PRO A 86 -13.20 -5.71 1.64
CA PRO A 86 -13.78 -6.79 0.84
C PRO A 86 -12.80 -7.39 -0.16
N HIS A 87 -11.65 -6.74 -0.36
CA HIS A 87 -10.63 -7.14 -1.33
C HIS A 87 -9.48 -7.89 -0.63
N LEU A 88 -9.12 -9.04 -1.19
CA LEU A 88 -7.98 -9.84 -0.73
C LEU A 88 -6.73 -9.48 -1.54
N ILE A 89 -5.60 -9.48 -0.86
CA ILE A 89 -4.29 -9.25 -1.47
C ILE A 89 -3.24 -10.07 -0.74
N GLU A 90 -2.25 -10.57 -1.47
CA GLU A 90 -1.14 -11.34 -0.92
C GLU A 90 0.10 -10.46 -0.71
N PRO A 91 0.98 -10.77 0.26
CA PRO A 91 2.15 -9.93 0.57
C PRO A 91 3.07 -9.70 -0.64
N HIS A 92 3.24 -10.72 -1.50
CA HIS A 92 4.08 -10.62 -2.69
C HIS A 92 3.52 -9.65 -3.74
N GLN A 93 2.21 -9.43 -3.79
CA GLN A 93 1.59 -8.45 -4.69
C GLN A 93 1.95 -7.03 -4.26
N ILE A 94 2.00 -6.78 -2.95
CA ILE A 94 2.43 -5.47 -2.41
C ILE A 94 3.94 -5.28 -2.64
N GLN A 95 4.75 -6.30 -2.32
CA GLN A 95 6.21 -6.24 -2.51
C GLN A 95 6.63 -6.13 -3.98
N GLY A 96 5.91 -6.83 -4.86
CA GLY A 96 6.10 -6.84 -6.30
C GLY A 96 5.53 -5.61 -7.00
N LEU A 97 4.90 -4.69 -6.27
CA LEU A 97 4.28 -3.47 -6.80
C LEU A 97 3.23 -3.77 -7.87
N ASP A 98 2.40 -4.78 -7.63
CA ASP A 98 1.27 -5.12 -8.47
C ASP A 98 0.10 -4.17 -8.20
N PHE A 99 0.19 -2.97 -8.78
CA PHE A 99 -0.75 -1.88 -8.56
C PHE A 99 -2.17 -2.21 -9.02
N ILE A 100 -2.34 -3.13 -9.97
CA ILE A 100 -3.65 -3.61 -10.39
C ILE A 100 -4.37 -4.31 -9.22
N HIS A 101 -3.66 -5.15 -8.46
CA HIS A 101 -4.22 -5.82 -7.29
C HIS A 101 -4.21 -4.96 -6.02
N ILE A 102 -3.27 -4.02 -5.89
CA ILE A 102 -3.24 -3.08 -4.77
C ILE A 102 -4.39 -2.07 -4.86
N PHE A 103 -4.72 -1.58 -6.06
CA PHE A 103 -5.67 -0.48 -6.23
C PHE A 103 -7.04 -0.74 -5.56
N PRO A 104 -7.72 -1.90 -5.75
CA PRO A 104 -9.00 -2.18 -5.10
C PRO A 104 -8.95 -2.14 -3.56
N VAL A 105 -7.79 -2.42 -2.95
CA VAL A 105 -7.62 -2.41 -1.49
C VAL A 105 -7.54 -0.97 -0.94
N ILE A 106 -7.14 -0.01 -1.77
CA ILE A 106 -7.00 1.40 -1.40
C ILE A 106 -8.31 2.20 -1.55
N GLN A 107 -9.25 1.72 -2.37
CA GLN A 107 -10.56 2.36 -2.64
C GLN A 107 -11.52 2.28 -1.46
#